data_AF-X6M586-F1
#
_entry.id   AF-X6M586-F1
#
_cell.length_a   1.000
_cell.length_b   1.000
_cell.length_c   1.000
_cell.angle_alpha   90.00
_cell.angle_beta   90.00
_cell.angle_gamma   90.00
#
_symmetry.space_group_name_H-M   'P 1'
#
loop_
_entity.id
_entity.type
_entity.pdbx_description
1 polymer ?
#
loop_
_entity_poly.entity_id
_entity_poly.type
_entity_poly.pdbx_seq_one_letter_code
_entity_poly.pdbx_strand_id
1 'polypeptide(L)'
;MDGFDEIFDKYSQSDNNNTYFYDRFHLNQWNAKVIVTCRSKVLNDEDININLIGANQNVTATSLMYLWPFTKRQIHSYIEKFAAMKSKDKKNNDWTPKKYEVTLNNYPNLQKMIEEPFLLQLILTVLPSLVKQYGAGSKISKAQVYEVFNDQWIDIHSQNIIFKLAELRIQMNVNKIKSTLKQYCLSLGFDMFHQGSQVAVEPEFQHEHNNESEIWSKLDPEMDNDNKSSMDEKIEIKTTNDPSISKTLDIWKQYFNGDSVAKYVLRRVGDNRYQFLHKSCQEYYAAQKVILDIISWKPSIITVDNQQFQQQFESHIQHFSISRKLLNEELGIIQFIAERIYDINPIFVNLKSRLFRIIEASKNNEK
;
A
#
# COMPACT_ATOMS: atom_id res chain seq x y z
N MET A 1 -12.23 5.36 -6.09
CA MET A 1 -12.13 5.95 -4.74
C MET A 1 -12.81 4.99 -3.82
N ASP A 2 -12.09 4.47 -2.83
CA ASP A 2 -12.54 3.41 -1.93
C ASP A 2 -13.39 4.00 -0.77
N GLY A 3 -13.00 5.20 -0.29
CA GLY A 3 -13.73 5.96 0.71
C GLY A 3 -13.48 7.46 0.61
N PHE A 4 -14.35 8.26 1.24
CA PHE A 4 -14.26 9.71 1.31
C PHE A 4 -13.00 10.20 2.03
N ASP A 5 -12.45 9.39 2.93
CA ASP A 5 -11.20 9.68 3.63
C ASP A 5 -9.99 9.84 2.69
N GLU A 6 -10.06 9.34 1.45
CA GLU A 6 -8.99 9.50 0.46
C GLU A 6 -8.93 10.90 -0.16
N ILE A 7 -10.04 11.64 -0.10
CA ILE A 7 -10.15 12.97 -0.69
C ILE A 7 -10.41 14.06 0.33
N PHE A 8 -10.61 13.71 1.59
CA PHE A 8 -11.03 14.64 2.63
C PHE A 8 -10.08 15.85 2.74
N ASP A 9 -8.77 15.63 2.81
CA ASP A 9 -7.80 16.72 2.99
C ASP A 9 -7.78 17.67 1.78
N LYS A 10 -7.86 17.12 0.56
CA LYS A 10 -7.95 17.93 -0.67
C LYS A 10 -9.27 18.66 -0.77
N TYR A 11 -10.34 18.04 -0.29
CA TYR A 11 -11.68 18.61 -0.27
C TYR A 11 -11.79 19.75 0.73
N SER A 12 -11.28 19.57 1.96
CA SER A 12 -11.35 20.54 3.04
C SER A 12 -10.49 21.78 2.80
N GLN A 13 -9.41 21.66 2.02
CA GLN A 13 -8.50 22.76 1.69
C GLN A 13 -8.94 23.66 0.53
N SER A 14 -10.01 23.32 -0.20
CA SER A 14 -10.38 24.09 -1.39
C SER A 14 -11.33 25.25 -1.07
N ASP A 15 -10.95 26.47 -1.48
CA ASP A 15 -11.64 27.75 -1.26
C ASP A 15 -12.94 27.94 -2.08
N ASN A 16 -13.78 26.91 -2.23
CA ASN A 16 -15.03 27.03 -2.97
C ASN A 16 -16.21 27.42 -2.06
N ASN A 17 -16.96 28.44 -2.50
CA ASN A 17 -18.18 28.95 -1.84
C ASN A 17 -19.33 27.92 -1.67
N ASN A 18 -19.21 26.72 -2.25
CA ASN A 18 -20.11 25.60 -1.95
C ASN A 18 -19.48 24.75 -0.85
N THR A 19 -19.94 24.96 0.38
CA THR A 19 -19.34 24.40 1.59
C THR A 19 -19.51 22.89 1.73
N TYR A 20 -20.54 22.31 1.11
CA TYR A 20 -20.96 20.93 1.36
C TYR A 20 -20.69 20.00 0.17
N PHE A 21 -20.22 18.79 0.46
CA PHE A 21 -19.81 17.81 -0.56
C PHE A 21 -20.98 17.46 -1.49
N TYR A 22 -22.16 17.26 -0.90
CA TYR A 22 -23.37 16.90 -1.61
C TYR A 22 -23.77 17.96 -2.65
N ASP A 23 -23.68 19.24 -2.29
CA ASP A 23 -24.01 20.36 -3.16
C ASP A 23 -22.92 20.63 -4.20
N ARG A 24 -21.66 20.55 -3.77
CA ARG A 24 -20.50 20.81 -4.63
C ARG A 24 -20.45 19.87 -5.83
N PHE A 25 -20.79 18.61 -5.63
CA PHE A 25 -20.82 17.61 -6.70
C PHE A 25 -22.22 17.47 -7.33
N HIS A 26 -23.15 18.37 -7.02
CA HIS A 26 -24.51 18.41 -7.56
C HIS A 26 -25.24 17.05 -7.43
N LEU A 27 -25.00 16.34 -6.33
CA LEU A 27 -25.56 15.00 -6.13
C LEU A 27 -27.09 15.03 -6.02
N ASN A 28 -27.66 16.18 -5.63
CA ASN A 28 -29.10 16.43 -5.62
C ASN A 28 -29.76 16.42 -7.01
N GLN A 29 -29.00 16.63 -8.10
CA GLN A 29 -29.53 16.55 -9.46
C GLN A 29 -29.75 15.11 -9.92
N TRP A 30 -29.18 14.15 -9.19
CA TRP A 30 -29.27 12.73 -9.51
C TRP A 30 -30.44 12.14 -8.74
N ASN A 31 -31.39 11.53 -9.45
CA ASN A 31 -32.47 10.75 -8.83
C ASN A 31 -31.92 9.38 -8.35
N ALA A 32 -30.99 9.41 -7.40
CA ALA A 32 -30.23 8.25 -6.93
C ALA A 32 -30.02 8.28 -5.42
N LYS A 33 -29.74 7.11 -4.84
CA LYS A 33 -29.27 7.00 -3.45
C LYS A 33 -27.74 7.09 -3.45
N VAL A 34 -27.20 7.99 -2.64
CA VAL A 34 -25.75 8.16 -2.45
C VAL A 34 -25.32 7.45 -1.18
N ILE A 35 -24.28 6.62 -1.27
CA ILE A 35 -23.64 5.98 -0.11
C ILE A 35 -22.21 6.50 -0.04
N VAL A 36 -21.86 7.08 1.10
CA VAL A 36 -20.51 7.57 1.37
C VAL A 36 -19.89 6.68 2.45
N THR A 37 -18.77 6.06 2.13
CA THR A 37 -17.95 5.30 3.08
C THR A 37 -16.83 6.19 3.58
N CYS A 38 -16.52 6.13 4.88
CA CYS A 38 -15.39 6.88 5.45
C CYS A 38 -14.88 6.16 6.70
N ARG A 39 -13.61 6.40 7.05
CA ARG A 39 -13.05 5.97 8.34
C ARG A 39 -13.51 6.91 9.44
N SER A 40 -13.91 6.35 10.59
CA SER A 40 -14.36 7.12 11.76
C SER A 40 -13.33 8.11 12.31
N LYS A 41 -12.04 7.94 11.98
CA LYS A 41 -10.97 8.88 12.38
C LYS A 41 -10.89 10.14 11.52
N VAL A 42 -11.48 10.12 10.32
CA VAL A 42 -11.36 11.19 9.33
C VAL A 42 -12.63 12.04 9.28
N LEU A 43 -13.78 11.41 9.46
CA LEU A 43 -15.07 12.08 9.46
C LEU A 43 -15.80 11.71 10.75
N ASN A 44 -15.83 12.65 11.69
CA ASN A 44 -16.63 12.52 12.91
C ASN A 44 -18.07 13.03 12.67
N ASP A 45 -18.98 12.79 13.61
CA ASP A 45 -20.40 13.13 13.47
C ASP A 45 -20.65 14.64 13.25
N GLU A 46 -19.80 15.52 13.80
CA GLU A 46 -19.88 16.97 13.58
C GLU A 46 -19.42 17.34 12.16
N ASP A 47 -18.33 16.73 11.68
CA ASP A 47 -17.80 16.92 10.33
C ASP A 47 -18.82 16.50 9.26
N ILE A 48 -19.66 15.48 9.51
CA ILE A 48 -20.70 15.05 8.56
C ILE A 48 -21.67 16.21 8.30
N ASN A 49 -22.16 16.81 9.38
CA ASN A 49 -23.16 17.88 9.31
C ASN A 49 -22.58 19.16 8.69
N ILE A 50 -21.30 19.43 8.94
CA ILE A 50 -20.63 20.66 8.51
C ILE A 50 -20.01 20.53 7.12
N ASN A 51 -19.54 19.35 6.70
CA ASN A 51 -18.77 19.19 5.46
C ASN A 51 -19.51 18.42 4.37
N LEU A 52 -20.44 17.51 4.70
CA LEU A 52 -21.08 16.65 3.69
C LEU A 52 -22.42 17.18 3.19
N ILE A 53 -23.33 17.58 4.09
CA ILE A 53 -24.76 17.75 3.77
C ILE A 53 -25.29 19.15 4.10
N GLY A 54 -24.67 19.82 5.06
CA GLY A 54 -25.07 21.14 5.52
C GLY A 54 -26.23 21.13 6.52
N ALA A 55 -26.19 22.08 7.47
CA ALA A 55 -27.07 22.10 8.63
C ALA A 55 -28.58 22.25 8.29
N ASN A 56 -28.90 22.73 7.09
CA ASN A 56 -30.27 23.10 6.68
C ASN A 56 -30.89 22.16 5.63
N GLN A 57 -30.16 21.15 5.14
CA GLN A 57 -30.75 20.13 4.27
C GLN A 57 -31.25 18.99 5.16
N ASN A 58 -32.55 18.69 5.09
CA ASN A 58 -33.28 17.73 5.92
C ASN A 58 -32.43 16.55 6.43
N VAL A 59 -31.85 16.73 7.62
CA VAL A 59 -31.07 15.73 8.38
C VAL A 59 -31.87 14.42 8.55
N THR A 60 -33.20 14.51 8.45
CA THR A 60 -34.15 13.38 8.49
C THR A 60 -34.01 12.38 7.34
N ALA A 61 -33.31 12.69 6.24
CA ALA A 61 -33.12 11.77 5.13
C ALA A 61 -31.80 10.97 5.16
N THR A 62 -30.83 11.36 6.01
CA THR A 62 -29.50 10.75 6.05
C THR A 62 -29.41 9.72 7.16
N SER A 63 -29.18 8.45 6.78
CA SER A 63 -28.94 7.37 7.75
C SER A 63 -27.45 7.15 7.94
N LEU A 64 -26.98 7.17 9.19
CA LEU A 64 -25.61 6.81 9.56
C LEU A 64 -25.55 5.34 9.94
N MET A 65 -24.55 4.63 9.40
CA MET A 65 -24.31 3.23 9.69
C MET A 65 -22.85 3.04 10.07
N TYR A 66 -22.61 2.34 11.19
CA TYR A 66 -21.27 1.98 11.65
C TYR A 66 -21.04 0.50 11.42
N LEU A 67 -19.89 0.15 10.85
CA LEU A 67 -19.46 -1.23 10.71
C LEU A 67 -18.84 -1.70 12.03
N TRP A 68 -19.53 -2.60 12.73
CA TRP A 68 -19.07 -3.17 13.98
C TRP A 68 -18.09 -4.33 13.76
N PRO A 69 -17.17 -4.59 14.71
CA PRO A 69 -16.34 -5.79 14.68
C PRO A 69 -17.17 -7.08 14.67
N PHE A 70 -16.60 -8.17 14.16
CA PHE A 70 -17.27 -9.46 14.14
C PHE A 70 -17.54 -9.99 15.54
N THR A 71 -18.77 -10.44 15.75
CA THR A 71 -19.14 -11.27 16.89
C THR A 71 -18.46 -12.64 16.82
N LYS A 72 -18.34 -13.33 17.96
CA LYS A 72 -17.80 -14.70 18.03
C LYS A 72 -18.49 -15.66 17.06
N ARG A 73 -19.81 -15.53 16.88
CA ARG A 73 -20.59 -16.34 15.93
C ARG A 73 -20.23 -16.03 14.47
N GLN A 74 -20.01 -14.76 14.13
CA GLN A 74 -19.55 -14.38 12.80
C GLN A 74 -18.13 -14.87 12.52
N ILE A 75 -17.22 -14.79 13.51
CA ILE A 75 -15.86 -15.33 13.40
C ILE A 75 -15.91 -16.85 13.14
N HIS A 76 -16.68 -17.61 13.92
CA HIS A 76 -16.88 -19.04 13.71
C HIS A 76 -17.37 -19.35 12.29
N SER A 77 -18.44 -18.68 11.85
CA SER A 77 -19.00 -18.88 10.51
C SER A 77 -18.01 -18.48 9.40
N TYR A 78 -17.19 -17.45 9.62
CA TYR A 78 -16.14 -17.07 8.69
C TYR A 78 -15.06 -18.16 8.59
N ILE A 79 -14.60 -18.71 9.72
CA ILE A 79 -13.60 -19.78 9.76
C ILE A 79 -14.09 -21.02 9.01
N GLU A 80 -15.35 -21.42 9.21
CA GLU A 80 -15.95 -22.54 8.48
C GLU A 80 -15.89 -22.32 6.95
N LYS A 81 -16.33 -21.15 6.49
CA LYS A 81 -16.30 -20.80 5.06
C LYS A 81 -14.87 -20.73 4.52
N PHE A 82 -13.95 -20.14 5.28
CA PHE A 82 -12.55 -20.03 4.91
C PHE A 82 -11.90 -21.41 4.75
N ALA A 83 -12.08 -22.31 5.71
CA ALA A 83 -11.52 -23.66 5.65
C ALA A 83 -12.14 -24.48 4.51
N ALA A 84 -13.45 -24.36 4.28
CA ALA A 84 -14.13 -25.00 3.15
C ALA A 84 -13.67 -24.48 1.77
N MET A 85 -13.28 -23.20 1.69
CA MET A 85 -12.67 -22.64 0.49
C MET A 85 -11.26 -23.21 0.27
N LYS A 86 -10.44 -23.26 1.33
CA LYS A 86 -9.06 -23.75 1.25
C LYS A 86 -8.93 -25.25 1.00
N SER A 87 -9.90 -26.07 1.42
CA SER A 87 -9.87 -27.52 1.15
C SER A 87 -10.12 -27.89 -0.31
N LYS A 88 -10.70 -26.98 -1.11
CA LYS A 88 -10.89 -27.18 -2.56
C LYS A 88 -9.60 -27.00 -3.35
N ASP A 89 -8.66 -26.23 -2.84
CA ASP A 89 -7.31 -26.12 -3.39
C ASP A 89 -6.56 -27.41 -3.02
N LYS A 90 -6.35 -28.32 -3.99
CA LYS A 90 -5.82 -29.70 -3.85
C LYS A 90 -4.44 -29.88 -3.16
N LYS A 91 -3.90 -28.86 -2.48
CA LYS A 91 -2.72 -29.00 -1.61
C LYS A 91 -3.18 -29.48 -0.24
N ASN A 92 -2.69 -30.64 0.20
CA ASN A 92 -2.86 -31.23 1.53
C ASN A 92 -2.89 -30.14 2.61
N ASN A 93 -4.08 -29.74 3.04
CA ASN A 93 -4.26 -28.76 4.10
C ASN A 93 -4.96 -29.44 5.26
N ASP A 94 -4.17 -29.91 6.24
CA ASP A 94 -4.65 -30.56 7.47
C ASP A 94 -5.34 -29.58 8.43
N TRP A 95 -5.86 -28.46 7.92
CA TRP A 95 -6.48 -27.38 8.67
C TRP A 95 -7.99 -27.42 8.53
N THR A 96 -8.63 -28.03 9.51
CA THR A 96 -10.09 -28.05 9.67
C THR A 96 -10.58 -26.78 10.38
N PRO A 97 -11.86 -26.39 10.26
CA PRO A 97 -12.43 -25.27 11.02
C PRO A 97 -12.11 -25.36 12.51
N LYS A 98 -12.34 -26.55 13.09
CA LYS A 98 -12.05 -26.82 14.52
C LYS A 98 -10.58 -26.61 14.87
N LYS A 99 -9.65 -26.99 14.00
CA LYS A 99 -8.22 -26.79 14.23
C LYS A 99 -7.84 -25.31 14.21
N TYR A 100 -8.40 -24.52 13.27
CA TYR A 100 -8.22 -23.07 13.27
C TYR A 100 -8.67 -22.44 14.58
N GLU A 101 -9.85 -22.80 15.08
CA GLU A 101 -10.40 -22.25 16.32
C GLU A 101 -9.61 -22.62 17.56
N VAL A 102 -9.31 -23.91 17.73
CA VAL A 102 -8.50 -24.38 18.85
C VAL A 102 -7.13 -23.69 18.84
N THR A 103 -6.54 -23.50 17.66
CA THR A 103 -5.27 -22.81 17.53
C THR A 103 -5.40 -21.33 17.91
N LEU A 104 -6.40 -20.61 17.39
CA LEU A 104 -6.61 -19.18 17.70
C LEU A 104 -6.85 -18.95 19.19
N ASN A 105 -7.56 -19.85 19.86
CA ASN A 105 -7.83 -19.77 21.30
C ASN A 105 -6.56 -19.84 22.15
N ASN A 106 -5.48 -20.44 21.63
CA ASN A 106 -4.18 -20.45 22.29
C ASN A 106 -3.45 -19.10 22.20
N TYR A 107 -3.93 -18.14 21.43
CA TYR A 107 -3.30 -16.83 21.24
C TYR A 107 -4.21 -15.67 21.73
N PRO A 108 -4.19 -15.34 23.03
CA PRO A 108 -5.05 -14.30 23.59
C PRO A 108 -4.89 -12.93 22.92
N ASN A 109 -3.67 -12.58 22.51
CA ASN A 109 -3.32 -11.33 21.82
C ASN A 109 -3.94 -11.22 20.41
N LEU A 110 -4.27 -12.34 19.76
CA LEU A 110 -4.92 -12.34 18.44
C LEU A 110 -6.43 -12.18 18.54
N GLN A 111 -7.04 -12.47 19.71
CA GLN A 111 -8.50 -12.48 19.88
C GLN A 111 -9.14 -11.13 19.53
N LYS A 112 -8.51 -10.01 19.91
CA LYS A 112 -8.98 -8.69 19.52
C LYS A 112 -8.78 -8.40 18.03
N MET A 113 -7.70 -8.90 17.43
CA MET A 113 -7.39 -8.65 16.02
C MET A 113 -8.36 -9.38 15.09
N ILE A 114 -8.78 -10.60 15.45
CA ILE A 114 -9.70 -11.41 14.63
C ILE A 114 -11.15 -10.90 14.62
N GLU A 115 -11.48 -9.92 15.45
CA GLU A 115 -12.76 -9.21 15.37
C GLU A 115 -12.80 -8.29 14.13
N GLU A 116 -11.64 -7.85 13.61
CA GLU A 116 -11.56 -7.11 12.36
C GLU A 116 -11.57 -8.09 11.16
N PRO A 117 -12.55 -8.01 10.23
CA PRO A 117 -12.73 -9.00 9.16
C PRO A 117 -11.48 -9.20 8.28
N PHE A 118 -10.80 -8.12 7.92
CA PHE A 118 -9.58 -8.17 7.11
C PHE A 118 -8.43 -8.84 7.87
N LEU A 119 -8.25 -8.53 9.16
CA LEU A 119 -7.22 -9.15 9.99
C LEU A 119 -7.52 -10.63 10.24
N LEU A 120 -8.78 -11.01 10.44
CA LEU A 120 -9.18 -12.41 10.53
C LEU A 120 -8.75 -13.18 9.27
N GLN A 121 -9.03 -12.66 8.08
CA GLN A 121 -8.61 -13.27 6.82
C GLN A 121 -7.09 -13.44 6.75
N LEU A 122 -6.35 -12.38 7.10
CA LEU A 122 -4.90 -12.36 7.04
C LEU A 122 -4.31 -13.36 8.03
N ILE A 123 -4.75 -13.34 9.29
CA ILE A 123 -4.33 -14.27 10.34
C ILE A 123 -4.63 -15.72 9.92
N LEU A 124 -5.84 -16.05 9.47
CA LEU A 124 -6.16 -17.41 9.03
C LEU A 124 -5.29 -17.89 7.87
N THR A 125 -4.91 -16.98 6.97
CA THR A 125 -4.01 -17.28 5.84
C THR A 125 -2.63 -17.70 6.29
N VAL A 126 -2.11 -17.11 7.38
CA VAL A 126 -0.74 -17.32 7.85
C VAL A 126 -0.62 -18.05 9.18
N LEU A 127 -1.74 -18.41 9.81
CA LEU A 127 -1.78 -19.08 11.11
C LEU A 127 -0.88 -20.32 11.17
N PRO A 128 -0.82 -21.19 10.14
CA PRO A 128 0.10 -22.32 10.14
C PRO A 128 1.57 -21.89 10.24
N SER A 129 1.95 -20.85 9.50
CA SER A 129 3.30 -20.28 9.49
C SER A 129 3.62 -19.60 10.81
N LEU A 130 2.67 -18.89 11.42
CA LEU A 130 2.80 -18.25 12.73
C LEU A 130 3.08 -19.28 13.82
N VAL A 131 2.31 -20.37 13.86
CA VAL A 131 2.52 -21.46 14.84
C VAL A 131 3.90 -22.09 14.67
N LYS A 132 4.33 -22.30 13.42
CA LYS A 132 5.65 -22.86 13.12
C LYS A 132 6.81 -21.93 13.54
N GLN A 133 6.66 -20.63 13.33
CA GLN A 133 7.73 -19.66 13.54
C GLN A 133 7.86 -19.22 15.00
N TYR A 134 6.74 -18.98 15.68
CA TYR A 134 6.76 -18.44 17.05
C TYR A 134 6.42 -19.48 18.11
N GLY A 135 5.90 -20.65 17.74
CA GLY A 135 5.42 -21.66 18.69
C GLY A 135 3.99 -21.39 19.17
N ALA A 136 3.37 -22.44 19.74
CA ALA A 136 2.03 -22.37 20.30
C ALA A 136 1.99 -21.47 21.54
N GLY A 137 1.03 -20.55 21.62
CA GLY A 137 0.81 -19.70 22.80
C GLY A 137 1.68 -18.44 22.89
N SER A 138 2.59 -18.23 21.93
CA SER A 138 3.47 -17.07 21.92
C SER A 138 2.71 -15.76 21.71
N LYS A 139 3.20 -14.67 22.30
CA LYS A 139 2.63 -13.34 22.11
C LYS A 139 3.03 -12.79 20.73
N ILE A 140 2.09 -12.77 19.81
CA ILE A 140 2.29 -12.33 18.42
C ILE A 140 1.73 -10.90 18.22
N SER A 141 2.57 -9.97 17.75
CA SER A 141 2.12 -8.61 17.44
C SER A 141 1.46 -8.52 16.06
N LYS A 142 0.75 -7.41 15.79
CA LYS A 142 0.19 -7.13 14.46
C LYS A 142 1.35 -7.03 13.45
N ALA A 143 2.45 -6.38 13.81
CA ALA A 143 3.66 -6.29 12.99
C ALA A 143 4.21 -7.67 12.59
N GLN A 144 4.21 -8.66 13.50
CA GLN A 144 4.66 -10.02 13.21
C GLN A 144 3.67 -10.78 12.31
N VAL A 145 2.36 -10.59 12.52
CA VAL A 145 1.34 -11.12 11.60
C VAL A 145 1.56 -10.61 10.17
N TYR A 146 1.79 -9.30 10.02
CA TYR A 146 2.07 -8.70 8.70
C TYR A 146 3.42 -9.12 8.13
N GLU A 147 4.44 -9.33 8.96
CA GLU A 147 5.74 -9.85 8.52
C GLU A 147 5.60 -11.22 7.87
N VAL A 148 4.97 -12.17 8.58
CA VAL A 148 4.79 -13.53 8.06
C VAL A 148 3.89 -13.53 6.82
N PHE A 149 2.86 -12.70 6.81
CA PHE A 149 2.00 -12.53 5.63
C PHE A 149 2.76 -12.02 4.41
N ASN A 150 3.50 -10.93 4.57
CA ASN A 150 4.23 -10.33 3.47
C ASN A 150 5.38 -11.23 3.00
N ASP A 151 6.04 -11.96 3.90
CA ASP A 151 7.04 -12.95 3.52
C ASP A 151 6.44 -14.08 2.68
N GLN A 152 5.28 -14.60 3.09
CA GLN A 152 4.55 -15.61 2.32
C GLN A 152 4.07 -15.06 0.97
N TRP A 153 3.61 -13.80 0.92
CA TRP A 153 3.20 -13.11 -0.31
C TRP A 153 4.37 -13.02 -1.29
N ILE A 154 5.51 -12.49 -0.84
CA ILE A 154 6.73 -12.37 -1.64
C ILE A 154 7.21 -13.74 -2.12
N ASP A 155 7.12 -14.77 -1.29
CA ASP A 155 7.52 -16.13 -1.64
C ASP A 155 6.66 -16.70 -2.77
N ILE A 156 5.34 -16.53 -2.70
CA ILE A 156 4.39 -16.96 -3.75
C ILE A 156 4.70 -16.23 -5.06
N HIS A 157 4.86 -14.91 -5.03
CA HIS A 157 5.16 -14.14 -6.23
C HIS A 157 6.53 -14.48 -6.81
N SER A 158 7.54 -14.70 -5.97
CA SER A 158 8.87 -15.13 -6.42
C SER A 158 8.81 -16.48 -7.12
N GLN A 159 8.05 -17.45 -6.57
CA GLN A 159 7.85 -18.75 -7.20
C GLN A 159 7.13 -18.65 -8.54
N ASN A 160 6.11 -17.81 -8.65
CA ASN A 160 5.39 -17.57 -9.91
C ASN A 160 6.32 -16.98 -10.97
N ILE A 161 7.16 -16.00 -10.61
CA ILE A 161 8.14 -15.41 -11.52
C ILE A 161 9.15 -16.48 -11.97
N ILE A 162 9.70 -17.26 -11.03
CA ILE A 162 10.66 -18.33 -11.36
C ILE A 162 10.04 -19.36 -12.29
N PHE A 163 8.79 -19.78 -12.02
CA PHE A 163 8.07 -20.71 -12.86
C PHE A 163 7.92 -20.19 -14.29
N LYS A 164 7.54 -18.92 -14.46
CA LYS A 164 7.42 -18.28 -15.78
C LYS A 164 8.74 -18.07 -16.49
N LEU A 165 9.80 -17.75 -15.77
CA LEU A 165 11.14 -17.65 -16.35
C LEU A 165 11.70 -19.01 -16.75
N ALA A 166 11.36 -20.07 -16.01
CA ALA A 166 11.74 -21.43 -16.37
C ALA A 166 11.07 -21.89 -17.68
N GLU A 167 9.83 -21.47 -17.98
CA GLU A 167 9.20 -21.67 -19.29
C GLU A 167 10.05 -21.09 -20.44
N LEU A 168 10.79 -20.00 -20.15
CA LEU A 168 11.72 -19.34 -21.08
C LEU A 168 13.17 -19.85 -20.98
N ARG A 169 13.44 -20.92 -20.21
CA ARG A 169 14.78 -21.46 -19.92
C ARG A 169 15.71 -20.46 -19.22
N ILE A 170 15.15 -19.46 -18.54
CA ILE A 170 15.90 -18.48 -17.74
C ILE A 170 15.94 -18.96 -16.29
N GLN A 171 17.15 -19.15 -15.76
CA GLN A 171 17.35 -19.48 -14.35
C GLN A 171 17.73 -18.24 -13.56
N MET A 172 17.00 -17.98 -12.47
CA MET A 172 17.28 -16.86 -11.57
C MET A 172 17.42 -17.33 -10.12
N ASN A 173 18.23 -16.60 -9.36
CA ASN A 173 18.39 -16.83 -7.94
C ASN A 173 17.15 -16.36 -7.17
N VAL A 174 16.45 -17.27 -6.49
CA VAL A 174 15.23 -16.98 -5.74
C VAL A 174 15.44 -15.94 -4.64
N ASN A 175 16.59 -15.97 -3.95
CA ASN A 175 16.87 -15.02 -2.88
C ASN A 175 17.08 -13.61 -3.43
N LYS A 176 17.65 -13.49 -4.64
CA LYS A 176 17.78 -12.20 -5.34
C LYS A 176 16.40 -11.65 -5.76
N ILE A 177 15.52 -12.50 -6.27
CA ILE A 177 14.14 -12.07 -6.60
C ILE A 177 13.41 -11.60 -5.34
N LYS A 178 13.42 -12.42 -4.28
CA LYS A 178 12.80 -12.08 -3.00
C LYS A 178 13.32 -10.74 -2.45
N SER A 179 14.64 -10.54 -2.44
CA SER A 179 15.21 -9.28 -1.94
C SER A 179 14.85 -8.08 -2.80
N THR A 180 14.86 -8.22 -4.13
CA THR A 180 14.40 -7.16 -5.05
C THR A 180 12.93 -6.81 -4.83
N LEU A 181 12.04 -7.79 -4.73
CA LEU A 181 10.62 -7.55 -4.47
C LEU A 181 10.37 -6.91 -3.09
N LYS A 182 11.10 -7.35 -2.06
CA LYS A 182 11.03 -6.72 -0.73
C LYS A 182 11.47 -5.25 -0.76
N GLN A 183 12.59 -4.95 -1.41
CA GLN A 183 13.07 -3.58 -1.55
C GLN A 183 12.11 -2.72 -2.37
N TYR A 184 11.54 -3.27 -3.44
CA TYR A 184 10.49 -2.61 -4.21
C TYR A 184 9.30 -2.21 -3.33
N CYS A 185 8.75 -3.15 -2.55
CA CYS A 185 7.63 -2.86 -1.65
C CYS A 185 7.97 -1.85 -0.54
N LEU A 186 9.18 -1.92 0.03
CA LEU A 186 9.64 -0.98 1.06
C LEU A 186 9.72 0.45 0.52
N SER A 187 10.37 0.63 -0.62
CA SER A 187 10.53 1.94 -1.25
C SER A 187 9.18 2.49 -1.72
N LEU A 188 8.40 1.69 -2.45
CA LEU A 188 7.10 2.13 -2.95
C LEU A 188 6.12 2.43 -1.81
N GLY A 189 6.04 1.58 -0.79
CA GLY A 189 5.14 1.79 0.35
C GLY A 189 5.46 3.07 1.10
N PHE A 190 6.75 3.39 1.27
CA PHE A 190 7.19 4.63 1.88
C PHE A 190 6.91 5.85 1.00
N ASP A 191 7.19 5.80 -0.30
CA ASP A 191 6.92 6.91 -1.21
C ASP A 191 5.41 7.17 -1.36
N MET A 192 4.59 6.13 -1.40
CA MET A 192 3.13 6.23 -1.33
C MET A 192 2.68 6.96 -0.05
N PHE A 193 3.24 6.61 1.11
CA PHE A 193 2.98 7.33 2.37
C PHE A 193 3.42 8.80 2.28
N HIS A 194 4.63 9.06 1.78
CA HIS A 194 5.19 10.40 1.67
C HIS A 194 4.31 11.30 0.77
N GLN A 195 3.90 10.79 -0.38
CA GLN A 195 3.02 11.47 -1.34
C GLN A 195 1.54 11.54 -0.90
N GLY A 196 1.15 10.84 0.17
CA GLY A 196 -0.26 10.75 0.58
C GLY A 196 -1.15 10.04 -0.45
N SER A 197 -0.58 9.10 -1.20
CA SER A 197 -1.31 8.30 -2.20
C SER A 197 -1.37 6.83 -1.76
N GLN A 198 -2.46 6.15 -2.09
CA GLN A 198 -2.58 4.69 -1.96
C GLN A 198 -2.43 3.97 -3.30
N VAL A 199 -2.39 4.74 -4.39
CA VAL A 199 -2.35 4.23 -5.77
C VAL A 199 -1.15 4.82 -6.49
N ALA A 200 -0.34 3.95 -7.08
CA ALA A 200 0.73 4.33 -7.99
C ALA A 200 0.24 4.17 -9.43
N VAL A 201 0.57 5.15 -10.26
CA VAL A 201 0.17 5.19 -11.66
C VAL A 201 1.39 4.85 -12.50
N GLU A 202 1.29 3.83 -13.34
CA GLU A 202 2.31 3.52 -14.33
C GLU A 202 2.18 4.55 -15.47
N PRO A 203 3.23 5.35 -15.75
CA PRO A 203 3.17 6.27 -16.86
C PRO A 203 3.02 5.48 -18.16
N GLU A 204 2.10 5.90 -19.01
CA GLU A 204 1.97 5.33 -20.34
C GLU A 204 3.30 5.47 -21.06
N PHE A 205 3.76 4.38 -21.68
CA PHE A 205 4.85 4.46 -22.64
C PHE A 205 4.37 5.40 -23.75
N GLN A 206 4.80 6.66 -23.68
CA GLN A 206 4.96 7.42 -24.90
C GLN A 206 6.03 6.64 -25.67
N HIS A 207 5.59 5.82 -26.63
CA HIS A 207 6.41 5.65 -27.80
C HIS A 207 6.71 7.08 -28.22
N GLU A 208 7.94 7.54 -27.96
CA GLU A 208 8.49 8.59 -28.79
C GLU A 208 8.19 8.09 -30.19
N HIS A 209 7.31 8.78 -30.90
CA HIS A 209 7.23 8.70 -32.36
C HIS A 209 8.56 9.24 -32.88
N ASN A 210 9.65 8.54 -32.59
CA ASN A 210 10.94 8.68 -33.21
C ASN A 210 10.77 8.02 -34.55
N ASN A 211 10.19 8.74 -35.51
CA ASN A 211 10.41 8.61 -36.95
C ASN A 211 10.67 7.19 -37.50
N GLU A 212 10.03 6.14 -36.98
CA GLU A 212 10.11 4.80 -37.57
C GLU A 212 9.33 4.78 -38.89
N SER A 213 8.38 5.71 -39.07
CA SER A 213 7.71 5.97 -40.34
C SER A 213 8.64 6.52 -41.44
N GLU A 214 9.83 7.05 -41.10
CA GLU A 214 10.82 7.52 -42.09
C GLU A 214 11.83 6.44 -42.49
N ILE A 215 11.99 5.38 -41.70
CA ILE A 215 12.94 4.30 -42.00
C ILE A 215 12.25 3.11 -42.68
N TRP A 216 10.96 2.87 -42.39
CA TRP A 216 10.17 1.80 -43.01
C TRP A 216 9.49 2.20 -44.34
N SER A 217 9.69 3.44 -44.81
CA SER A 217 9.12 3.98 -46.05
C SER A 217 10.06 3.92 -47.27
N LYS A 218 11.22 3.27 -47.16
CA LYS A 218 11.96 2.85 -48.36
C LYS A 218 11.42 1.50 -48.83
N LEU A 219 10.32 1.58 -49.57
CA LEU A 219 9.84 0.48 -50.41
C LEU A 219 10.98 0.04 -51.35
N ASP A 220 11.15 -1.27 -51.52
CA ASP A 220 11.91 -1.82 -52.64
C ASP A 220 11.38 -1.22 -53.96
N PRO A 221 12.21 -1.04 -55.00
CA PRO A 221 11.74 -0.44 -56.25
C PRO A 221 10.64 -1.32 -56.88
N GLU A 222 9.40 -0.84 -56.88
CA GLU A 222 8.29 -1.54 -57.53
C GLU A 222 8.37 -1.35 -59.06
N MET A 223 8.27 -2.49 -59.76
CA MET A 223 8.05 -2.58 -61.20
C MET A 223 6.70 -1.95 -61.58
N ASP A 224 6.72 -1.21 -62.69
CA ASP A 224 5.57 -0.59 -63.33
C ASP A 224 4.34 -1.50 -63.41
N ASN A 225 3.21 -1.02 -62.90
CA ASN A 225 1.95 -1.18 -63.61
C ASN A 225 0.90 -0.14 -63.18
N ASP A 226 0.36 0.52 -64.20
CA ASP A 226 -0.71 1.50 -64.15
C ASP A 226 -2.02 0.93 -63.57
N ASN A 227 -2.62 1.60 -62.59
CA ASN A 227 -3.87 2.36 -62.77
C ASN A 227 -4.49 2.87 -61.45
N LYS A 228 -4.97 4.13 -61.54
CA LYS A 228 -5.92 4.91 -60.70
C LYS A 228 -6.95 4.06 -59.92
N SER A 229 -7.43 4.42 -58.72
CA SER A 229 -7.96 5.72 -58.29
C SER A 229 -8.21 5.82 -56.76
N SER A 230 -8.24 7.06 -56.26
CA SER A 230 -8.35 7.56 -54.88
C SER A 230 -9.74 7.49 -54.20
N MET A 231 -9.78 7.31 -52.88
CA MET A 231 -10.32 8.29 -51.88
C MET A 231 -10.31 7.69 -50.46
N ASP A 232 -9.51 8.27 -49.55
CA ASP A 232 -9.56 8.03 -48.09
C ASP A 232 -10.21 9.23 -47.39
N GLU A 233 -11.24 8.97 -46.58
CA GLU A 233 -11.83 9.93 -45.64
C GLU A 233 -11.02 9.96 -44.35
N LYS A 234 -10.48 11.14 -44.02
CA LYS A 234 -9.67 11.42 -42.85
C LYS A 234 -10.58 11.93 -41.71
N ILE A 235 -10.82 11.13 -40.69
CA ILE A 235 -11.49 11.56 -39.46
C ILE A 235 -10.43 12.03 -38.45
N GLU A 236 -10.31 13.36 -38.28
CA GLU A 236 -9.56 13.99 -37.18
C GLU A 236 -10.35 13.89 -35.87
N ILE A 237 -9.80 13.19 -34.87
CA ILE A 237 -10.25 13.31 -33.48
C ILE A 237 -9.28 14.24 -32.76
N LYS A 238 -9.73 15.47 -32.49
CA LYS A 238 -9.03 16.45 -31.64
C LYS A 238 -9.27 16.12 -30.17
N THR A 239 -8.27 15.60 -29.47
CA THR A 239 -8.23 15.57 -28.01
C THR A 239 -7.78 16.93 -27.48
N THR A 240 -8.66 17.57 -26.72
CA THR A 240 -8.41 18.79 -25.95
C THR A 240 -7.39 18.50 -24.85
N ASN A 241 -6.15 18.95 -25.06
CA ASN A 241 -5.12 19.01 -24.03
C ASN A 241 -5.39 20.20 -23.11
N ASP A 242 -5.67 19.91 -21.84
CA ASP A 242 -5.77 20.91 -20.78
C ASP A 242 -4.34 21.26 -20.29
N PRO A 243 -3.84 22.51 -20.43
CA PRO A 243 -2.45 22.85 -20.19
C PRO A 243 -2.27 23.31 -18.74
N SER A 244 -2.23 22.38 -17.78
CA SER A 244 -1.83 22.73 -16.40
C SER A 244 -1.02 21.67 -15.64
N ILE A 245 -0.67 20.54 -16.27
CA ILE A 245 0.24 19.56 -15.65
C ILE A 245 1.69 20.06 -15.81
N SER A 246 2.07 20.95 -14.89
CA SER A 246 3.45 21.27 -14.59
C SER A 246 4.29 19.99 -14.41
N LYS A 247 5.47 19.97 -15.04
CA LYS A 247 6.45 18.86 -15.12
C LYS A 247 7.02 18.45 -13.75
N THR A 248 6.17 17.96 -12.87
CA THR A 248 6.59 17.15 -11.73
C THR A 248 7.00 15.80 -12.32
N LEU A 249 8.28 15.46 -12.26
CA LEU A 249 8.75 14.13 -12.67
C LEU A 249 7.85 13.10 -11.98
N ASP A 250 7.13 12.27 -12.74
CA ASP A 250 6.23 11.28 -12.15
C ASP A 250 7.06 10.34 -11.26
N ILE A 251 6.93 10.51 -9.94
CA ILE A 251 7.69 9.75 -8.93
C ILE A 251 7.45 8.24 -9.06
N TRP A 252 6.35 7.84 -9.71
CA TRP A 252 6.04 6.45 -9.97
C TRP A 252 6.88 5.85 -11.10
N LYS A 253 7.42 6.67 -12.01
CA LYS A 253 8.22 6.21 -13.15
C LYS A 253 9.37 5.29 -12.70
N GLN A 254 10.05 5.62 -11.60
CA GLN A 254 11.15 4.80 -11.06
C GLN A 254 10.74 3.35 -10.68
N TYR A 255 9.45 3.11 -10.41
CA TYR A 255 8.91 1.81 -10.03
C TYR A 255 8.40 0.98 -11.21
N PHE A 256 8.12 1.62 -12.35
CA PHE A 256 7.53 0.98 -13.54
C PHE A 256 8.43 1.00 -14.78
N ASN A 257 9.69 1.42 -14.64
CA ASN A 257 10.65 1.39 -15.75
C ASN A 257 10.78 -0.02 -16.38
N GLY A 258 10.53 -0.11 -17.69
CA GLY A 258 10.88 -1.25 -18.54
C GLY A 258 10.21 -2.59 -18.19
N ASP A 259 8.87 -2.63 -18.19
CA ASP A 259 8.09 -3.84 -17.87
C ASP A 259 8.52 -4.53 -16.55
N SER A 260 8.80 -3.71 -15.54
CA SER A 260 9.26 -4.18 -14.23
C SER A 260 8.34 -5.27 -13.69
N VAL A 261 8.85 -6.50 -13.63
CA VAL A 261 8.12 -7.67 -13.10
C VAL A 261 7.77 -7.49 -11.61
N ALA A 262 8.42 -6.54 -10.94
CA ALA A 262 8.11 -6.23 -9.54
C ALA A 262 6.68 -5.70 -9.36
N LYS A 263 6.07 -5.04 -10.35
CA LYS A 263 4.70 -4.53 -10.25
C LYS A 263 3.65 -5.61 -10.00
N TYR A 264 3.94 -6.87 -10.36
CA TYR A 264 3.03 -8.00 -10.17
C TYR A 264 2.87 -8.45 -8.71
N VAL A 265 3.63 -7.89 -7.77
CA VAL A 265 3.36 -8.06 -6.32
C VAL A 265 2.22 -7.18 -5.82
N LEU A 266 1.81 -6.19 -6.62
CA LEU A 266 0.73 -5.27 -6.32
C LEU A 266 -0.58 -5.76 -6.93
N ARG A 267 -1.68 -5.26 -6.39
CA ARG A 267 -3.01 -5.43 -6.98
C ARG A 267 -3.22 -4.36 -8.06
N ARG A 268 -3.54 -4.79 -9.27
CA ARG A 268 -4.01 -3.92 -10.36
C ARG A 268 -5.47 -3.52 -10.12
N VAL A 269 -5.78 -2.23 -10.18
CA VAL A 269 -7.13 -1.68 -9.93
C VAL A 269 -7.69 -0.86 -11.11
N GLY A 270 -6.88 -0.68 -12.15
CA GLY A 270 -7.27 -0.10 -13.43
C GLY A 270 -6.15 -0.36 -14.45
N ASP A 271 -6.28 0.21 -15.64
CA ASP A 271 -5.36 -0.10 -16.75
C ASP A 271 -3.89 0.14 -16.34
N ASN A 272 -3.58 1.29 -15.77
CA ASN A 272 -2.22 1.64 -15.33
C ASN A 272 -2.15 2.00 -13.85
N ARG A 273 -3.02 1.43 -13.00
CA ARG A 273 -3.13 1.78 -11.58
C ARG A 273 -2.88 0.58 -10.69
N TYR A 274 -1.97 0.74 -9.73
CA TYR A 274 -1.52 -0.32 -8.85
C TYR A 274 -1.57 0.12 -7.38
N GLN A 275 -1.95 -0.78 -6.49
CA GLN A 275 -1.99 -0.55 -5.06
C GLN A 275 -1.56 -1.80 -4.28
N PHE A 276 -1.22 -1.63 -3.01
CA PHE A 276 -1.08 -2.77 -2.12
C PHE A 276 -2.41 -3.48 -1.92
N LEU A 277 -2.37 -4.73 -1.45
CA LEU A 277 -3.58 -5.53 -1.19
C LEU A 277 -4.58 -4.78 -0.28
N HIS A 278 -4.05 -4.04 0.69
CA HIS A 278 -4.80 -3.19 1.60
C HIS A 278 -3.91 -2.06 2.13
N LYS A 279 -4.52 -0.94 2.58
CA LYS A 279 -3.77 0.21 3.13
C LYS A 279 -2.81 -0.20 4.25
N SER A 280 -3.23 -1.07 5.14
CA SER A 280 -2.38 -1.53 6.25
C SER A 280 -1.11 -2.28 5.78
N CYS A 281 -1.10 -2.86 4.58
CA CYS A 281 0.12 -3.43 4.00
C CYS A 281 1.08 -2.33 3.56
N GLN A 282 0.57 -1.24 2.97
CA GLN A 282 1.36 -0.05 2.66
C GLN A 282 1.94 0.57 3.93
N GLU A 283 1.10 0.78 4.96
CA GLU A 283 1.53 1.32 6.26
C GLU A 283 2.60 0.43 6.91
N TYR A 284 2.45 -0.89 6.82
CA TYR A 284 3.46 -1.84 7.29
C TYR A 284 4.80 -1.64 6.57
N TYR A 285 4.81 -1.57 5.24
CA TYR A 285 6.05 -1.37 4.49
C TYR A 285 6.68 0.00 4.75
N ALA A 286 5.88 1.05 4.86
CA ALA A 286 6.36 2.38 5.23
C ALA A 286 7.00 2.38 6.63
N ALA A 287 6.35 1.74 7.62
CA ALA A 287 6.90 1.57 8.96
C ALA A 287 8.21 0.77 8.95
N GLN A 288 8.26 -0.33 8.20
CA GLN A 288 9.48 -1.14 8.05
C GLN A 288 10.61 -0.34 7.42
N LYS A 289 10.33 0.47 6.39
CA LYS A 289 11.34 1.33 5.77
C LYS A 289 11.93 2.31 6.77
N VAL A 290 11.08 2.97 7.57
CA VAL A 290 11.51 3.87 8.65
C VAL A 290 12.39 3.13 9.68
N ILE A 291 11.95 1.96 10.14
CA ILE A 291 12.69 1.17 11.14
C ILE A 291 14.05 0.74 10.58
N LEU A 292 14.07 0.20 9.36
CA LEU A 292 15.29 -0.29 8.70
C LEU A 292 16.30 0.84 8.49
N ASP A 293 15.86 2.01 8.06
CA ASP A 293 16.74 3.17 7.89
C ASP A 293 17.36 3.58 9.22
N ILE A 294 16.58 3.59 10.31
CA ILE A 294 17.08 3.93 11.66
C ILE A 294 18.06 2.88 12.17
N ILE A 295 17.78 1.58 12.06
CA ILE A 295 18.62 0.53 12.65
C ILE A 295 19.85 0.18 11.80
N SER A 296 19.78 0.39 10.48
CA SER A 296 20.88 0.09 9.57
C SER A 296 22.00 1.14 9.62
N TRP A 297 21.71 2.33 10.16
CA TRP A 297 22.71 3.37 10.34
C TRP A 297 23.88 2.90 11.22
N LYS A 298 25.09 3.23 10.79
CA LYS A 298 26.34 2.97 11.49
C LYS A 298 27.20 4.24 11.49
N PRO A 299 27.95 4.51 12.57
CA PRO A 299 28.89 5.61 12.60
C PRO A 299 30.01 5.41 11.57
N SER A 300 30.66 6.51 11.17
CA SER A 300 31.72 6.49 10.16
C SER A 300 33.01 5.80 10.63
N ILE A 301 33.21 5.68 11.95
CA ILE A 301 34.37 5.06 12.59
C ILE A 301 33.86 3.92 13.49
N ILE A 302 34.60 2.81 13.60
CA ILE A 302 34.17 1.60 14.32
C ILE A 302 34.28 1.76 15.85
N THR A 303 35.27 2.53 16.32
CA THR A 303 35.51 2.82 17.74
C THR A 303 35.15 4.28 18.02
N VAL A 304 33.88 4.52 18.36
CA VAL A 304 33.36 5.85 18.62
C VAL A 304 32.84 5.86 20.05
N ASP A 305 33.25 6.85 20.85
CA ASP A 305 32.70 7.04 22.18
C ASP A 305 31.21 7.44 22.10
N ASN A 306 30.49 7.38 23.22
CA ASN A 306 29.05 7.67 23.22
C ASN A 306 28.71 9.10 22.75
N GLN A 307 29.59 10.07 22.99
CA GLN A 307 29.37 11.48 22.68
C GLN A 307 29.54 11.73 21.17
N GLN A 308 30.62 11.21 20.58
CA GLN A 308 30.86 11.25 19.15
C GLN A 308 29.77 10.48 18.38
N PHE A 309 29.31 9.34 18.92
CA PHE A 309 28.19 8.61 18.33
C PHE A 309 26.95 9.50 18.30
N GLN A 310 26.63 10.16 19.42
CA GLN A 310 25.46 11.03 19.51
C GLN A 310 25.55 12.19 18.51
N GLN A 311 26.69 12.88 18.42
CA GLN A 311 26.90 13.97 17.48
C GLN A 311 26.74 13.52 16.01
N GLN A 312 27.34 12.37 15.65
CA GLN A 312 27.20 11.83 14.30
C GLN A 312 25.75 11.43 14.01
N PHE A 313 25.10 10.76 14.96
CA PHE A 313 23.72 10.32 14.82
C PHE A 313 22.79 11.51 14.64
N GLU A 314 22.90 12.54 15.49
CA GLU A 314 22.12 13.77 15.42
C GLU A 314 22.26 14.49 14.07
N SER A 315 23.49 14.63 13.57
CA SER A 315 23.74 15.24 12.25
C SER A 315 23.08 14.48 11.09
N HIS A 316 22.85 13.17 11.29
CA HIS A 316 22.23 12.31 10.29
C HIS A 316 20.70 12.23 10.38
N ILE A 317 20.08 12.71 11.46
CA ILE A 317 18.64 12.55 11.70
C ILE A 317 17.80 13.07 10.53
N GLN A 318 18.15 14.25 10.01
CA GLN A 318 17.46 14.89 8.87
C GLN A 318 17.43 14.03 7.59
N HIS A 319 18.31 13.04 7.46
CA HIS A 319 18.35 12.12 6.33
C HIS A 319 17.49 10.87 6.53
N PHE A 320 17.04 10.59 7.76
CA PHE A 320 16.16 9.46 8.02
C PHE A 320 14.79 9.67 7.41
N SER A 321 14.20 8.58 6.96
CA SER A 321 12.83 8.54 6.43
C SER A 321 11.78 9.08 7.43
N ILE A 322 12.01 8.92 8.73
CA ILE A 322 11.11 9.45 9.79
C ILE A 322 11.01 10.98 9.78
N SER A 323 12.03 11.68 9.28
CA SER A 323 12.09 13.15 9.24
C SER A 323 11.49 13.74 7.96
N ARG A 324 11.05 12.93 7.01
CA ARG A 324 10.52 13.41 5.71
C ARG A 324 9.05 13.81 5.74
N LYS A 325 8.28 13.28 6.70
CA LYS A 325 6.84 13.57 6.86
C LYS A 325 6.42 13.26 8.29
N LEU A 326 5.57 14.10 8.87
CA LEU A 326 5.02 13.87 10.20
C LEU A 326 4.17 12.59 10.20
N LEU A 327 4.31 11.78 11.25
CA LEU A 327 3.59 10.52 11.40
C LEU A 327 2.22 10.68 12.10
N ASN A 328 1.91 11.88 12.59
CA ASN A 328 0.70 12.19 13.38
C ASN A 328 -0.61 11.81 12.68
N GLU A 329 -0.65 11.91 11.35
CA GLU A 329 -1.83 11.57 10.53
C GLU A 329 -1.97 10.06 10.28
N GLU A 330 -0.89 9.29 10.45
CA GLU A 330 -0.81 7.87 10.11
C GLU A 330 -0.50 6.98 11.33
N LEU A 331 -1.47 6.92 12.24
CA LEU A 331 -1.45 6.09 13.45
C LEU A 331 -1.08 4.62 13.19
N GLY A 332 -1.43 4.08 12.02
CA GLY A 332 -1.07 2.71 11.63
C GLY A 332 0.44 2.50 11.54
N ILE A 333 1.16 3.47 10.96
CA ILE A 333 2.63 3.44 10.86
C ILE A 333 3.25 3.52 12.26
N ILE A 334 2.76 4.44 13.10
CA ILE A 334 3.22 4.58 14.50
C ILE A 334 3.02 3.27 15.26
N GLN A 335 1.85 2.64 15.12
CA GLN A 335 1.54 1.37 15.77
C GLN A 335 2.54 0.28 15.36
N PHE A 336 2.83 0.13 14.07
CA PHE A 336 3.79 -0.87 13.60
C PHE A 336 5.21 -0.61 14.13
N ILE A 337 5.65 0.64 14.21
CA ILE A 337 6.95 1.00 14.81
C ILE A 337 6.96 0.66 16.30
N ALA A 338 5.91 1.05 17.03
CA ALA A 338 5.80 0.81 18.47
C ALA A 338 5.81 -0.69 18.82
N GLU A 339 5.13 -1.51 18.02
CA GLU A 339 5.11 -2.96 18.23
C GLU A 339 6.49 -3.61 18.06
N ARG A 340 7.37 -3.04 17.22
CA ARG A 340 8.75 -3.53 17.03
C ARG A 340 9.71 -3.16 18.15
N ILE A 341 9.37 -2.16 18.99
CA ILE A 341 10.18 -1.78 20.15
C ILE A 341 10.29 -2.93 21.16
N TYR A 342 9.25 -3.77 21.26
CA TYR A 342 9.17 -4.89 22.20
C TYR A 342 9.48 -6.24 21.54
N ASP A 343 9.96 -6.23 20.29
CA ASP A 343 10.33 -7.45 19.58
C ASP A 343 11.65 -8.01 20.15
N ILE A 344 11.68 -9.33 20.34
CA ILE A 344 12.85 -10.05 20.88
C ILE A 344 13.91 -10.32 19.81
N ASN A 345 13.62 -10.08 18.54
CA ASN A 345 14.58 -10.25 17.46
C ASN A 345 15.77 -9.28 17.66
N PRO A 346 17.02 -9.79 17.69
CA PRO A 346 18.22 -8.96 17.93
C PRO A 346 18.38 -7.77 16.98
N ILE A 347 17.79 -7.83 15.78
CA ILE A 347 17.81 -6.73 14.81
C ILE A 347 17.19 -5.45 15.39
N PHE A 348 16.20 -5.56 16.28
CA PHE A 348 15.50 -4.42 16.86
C PHE A 348 16.04 -3.95 18.22
N VAL A 349 17.10 -4.58 18.76
CA VAL A 349 17.63 -4.28 20.11
C VAL A 349 17.95 -2.80 20.33
N ASN A 350 18.43 -2.12 19.28
CA ASN A 350 18.81 -0.70 19.34
C ASN A 350 17.68 0.25 18.91
N LEU A 351 16.53 -0.25 18.44
CA LEU A 351 15.46 0.57 17.89
C LEU A 351 14.92 1.55 18.93
N LYS A 352 14.63 1.07 20.14
CA LYS A 352 14.14 1.90 21.25
C LYS A 352 15.08 3.06 21.56
N SER A 353 16.37 2.76 21.77
CA SER A 353 17.36 3.77 22.11
C SER A 353 17.54 4.81 21.00
N ARG A 354 17.57 4.39 19.73
CA ARG A 354 17.69 5.30 18.59
C ARG A 354 16.46 6.19 18.43
N LEU A 355 15.25 5.67 18.62
CA LEU A 355 14.03 6.48 18.60
C LEU A 355 14.03 7.54 19.71
N PHE A 356 14.47 7.20 20.92
CA PHE A 356 14.60 8.20 22.00
C PHE A 356 15.60 9.30 21.64
N ARG A 357 16.75 8.97 21.06
CA ARG A 357 17.73 9.97 20.59
C ARG A 357 17.14 10.90 19.53
N ILE A 358 16.31 10.36 18.62
CA ILE A 358 15.61 11.17 17.61
C ILE A 358 14.65 12.16 18.29
N ILE A 359 13.84 11.68 19.23
CA ILE A 359 12.88 12.52 19.99
C ILE A 359 13.60 13.57 20.84
N GLU A 360 14.74 13.24 21.42
CA GLU A 360 15.53 14.18 22.21
C GLU A 360 16.14 15.27 21.33
N ALA A 361 16.73 14.89 20.19
CA ALA A 361 17.28 15.83 19.22
C ALA A 361 16.21 16.74 18.60
N SER A 362 14.98 16.23 18.40
CA SER A 362 13.88 17.03 17.84
C SER A 362 13.41 18.15 18.77
N LYS A 363 13.73 18.11 20.08
CA LYS A 363 13.40 19.20 21.01
C LYS A 363 14.26 20.44 20.80
N ASN A 364 15.46 20.26 20.25
CA ASN A 364 16.44 21.32 20.05
C ASN A 364 16.47 21.81 18.59
N ASN A 365 15.77 21.14 17.68
CA ASN A 365 15.60 21.57 16.30
C ASN A 365 14.40 22.50 16.20
N GLU A 366 14.64 23.78 15.90
CA GLU A 366 13.59 24.77 15.61
C GLU A 366 12.93 24.59 14.21
N LYS A 367 13.28 23.53 13.47
CA LYS A 367 12.88 23.32 12.07
C LYS A 367 11.97 22.12 11.87
#